data_AF-A0A3L6G4N4-F1
#
_entry.id   AF-A0A3L6G4N4-F1
#
_cell.length_a   1.000
_cell.length_b   1.000
_cell.length_c   1.000
_cell.angle_alpha   90.00
_cell.angle_beta   90.00
_cell.angle_gamma   90.00
#
_symmetry.space_group_name_H-M   'P 1'
#
loop_
_entity.id
_entity.type
_entity.pdbx_description
1 polymer ?
#
loop_
_entity_poly.entity_id
_entity_poly.type
_entity_poly.pdbx_seq_one_letter_code
_entity_poly.pdbx_strand_id
1 'polypeptide(L)' 'MDEACEKIKELTEDSWKDMMELYLTPIEQPKLITQTIVGFARTTIYMYKETDAFTFSHTIKDMIAKLFVDQYYNYRH' A
#
# COMPACT_ATOMS: atom_id res chain seq x y z
N MET A 1 -20.65 -14.64 -6.64
CA MET A 1 -19.24 -14.32 -6.96
C MET A 1 -18.47 -13.99 -5.67
N ASP A 2 -19.12 -14.15 -4.53
CA ASP A 2 -18.78 -13.44 -3.30
C ASP A 2 -17.88 -14.29 -2.39
N GLU A 3 -18.10 -15.61 -2.32
CA GLU A 3 -17.29 -16.52 -1.49
C GLU A 3 -15.80 -16.53 -1.87
N ALA A 4 -15.49 -16.52 -3.17
CA ALA A 4 -14.09 -16.49 -3.62
C ALA A 4 -13.43 -15.14 -3.30
N CYS A 5 -14.16 -14.03 -3.48
CA CYS A 5 -13.67 -12.71 -3.12
C CYS A 5 -13.51 -12.53 -1.60
N GLU A 6 -14.41 -13.08 -0.80
CA GLU A 6 -14.33 -13.10 0.66
C GLU A 6 -13.11 -13.89 1.13
N LYS A 7 -12.89 -15.12 0.60
CA LYS A 7 -11.69 -15.91 0.90
C LYS A 7 -10.39 -15.19 0.52
N ILE A 8 -10.36 -14.49 -0.61
CA ILE A 8 -9.18 -13.71 -1.01
C ILE A 8 -8.94 -12.54 -0.03
N LYS A 9 -10.02 -11.89 0.44
CA LYS A 9 -9.90 -10.82 1.46
C LYS A 9 -9.35 -11.37 2.77
N GLU A 10 -9.89 -12.49 3.26
CA GLU A 10 -9.39 -13.16 4.47
C GLU A 10 -7.90 -13.51 4.35
N LEU A 11 -7.50 -14.14 3.24
CA LEU A 11 -6.09 -14.47 2.98
C LEU A 11 -5.19 -13.23 2.92
N THR A 12 -5.70 -12.12 2.38
CA THR A 12 -4.96 -10.86 2.31
C THR A 12 -4.80 -10.23 3.69
N GLU A 13 -5.84 -10.28 4.53
CA GLU A 13 -5.79 -9.79 5.91
C GLU A 13 -4.86 -10.61 6.79
N ASP A 14 -4.87 -11.93 6.66
CA ASP A 14 -3.96 -12.81 7.39
C ASP A 14 -2.51 -12.62 6.93
N SER A 15 -2.27 -12.55 5.63
CA SER A 15 -0.93 -12.25 5.09
C SER A 15 -0.41 -10.88 5.56
N TRP A 16 -1.29 -9.89 5.71
CA TRP A 16 -0.92 -8.58 6.24
C TRP A 16 -0.50 -8.63 7.72
N LYS A 17 -1.19 -9.44 8.55
CA LYS A 17 -0.80 -9.66 9.95
C LYS A 17 0.59 -10.31 10.03
N ASP A 18 0.83 -11.35 9.23
CA ASP A 18 2.12 -12.05 9.18
C ASP A 18 3.26 -11.10 8.76
N MET A 19 3.03 -10.29 7.71
CA MET A 19 4.00 -9.27 7.29
C MET A 19 4.31 -8.26 8.40
N MET A 20 3.31 -7.89 9.21
CA MET A 20 3.50 -6.91 10.27
C MET A 20 4.22 -7.49 11.48
N GLU A 21 3.95 -8.73 11.84
CA GLU A 21 4.73 -9.44 12.86
C GLU A 21 6.21 -9.52 12.47
N LEU A 22 6.50 -9.91 11.23
CA LEU A 22 7.87 -9.97 10.71
C LEU A 22 8.54 -8.59 10.67
N TYR A 23 7.82 -7.55 10.28
CA TYR A 23 8.34 -6.17 10.25
C TYR A 23 8.66 -5.62 11.64
N LEU A 24 7.86 -5.99 12.65
CA LEU A 24 8.04 -5.54 14.04
C LEU A 24 9.07 -6.38 14.80
N THR A 25 9.33 -7.59 14.35
CA THR A 25 10.33 -8.48 14.94
C THR A 25 11.74 -7.93 14.71
N PRO A 26 12.59 -7.84 15.75
CA PRO A 26 14.00 -7.47 15.59
C PRO A 26 14.72 -8.53 14.74
N ILE A 27 14.93 -8.24 13.46
CA ILE A 27 15.66 -9.09 12.53
C ILE A 27 16.96 -8.40 12.09
N GLU A 28 17.96 -9.21 11.71
CA GLU A 28 19.26 -8.71 11.23
C GLU A 28 19.17 -7.98 9.88
N GLN A 29 18.01 -8.02 9.21
CA GLN A 29 17.83 -7.37 7.92
C GLN A 29 17.82 -5.84 8.05
N PRO A 30 18.39 -5.12 7.07
CA PRO A 30 18.31 -3.66 7.03
C PRO A 30 16.86 -3.18 7.08
N LYS A 31 16.55 -2.34 8.07
CA LYS A 31 15.22 -1.73 8.26
C LYS A 31 14.68 -1.06 7.00
N LEU A 32 15.55 -0.51 6.16
CA LEU A 32 15.16 0.09 4.88
C LEU A 32 14.47 -0.91 3.96
N ILE A 33 14.97 -2.14 3.85
CA ILE A 33 14.41 -3.17 2.97
C ILE A 33 13.00 -3.55 3.43
N THR A 34 12.83 -3.81 4.73
CA THR A 34 11.52 -4.18 5.30
C THR A 34 10.52 -3.03 5.21
N GLN A 35 10.97 -1.78 5.42
CA GLN A 35 10.15 -0.59 5.22
C GLN A 35 9.69 -0.42 3.78
N THR A 36 10.57 -0.65 2.80
CA THR A 36 10.22 -0.59 1.37
C THR A 36 9.16 -1.63 1.03
N ILE A 37 9.30 -2.88 1.50
CA ILE A 37 8.34 -3.96 1.26
C ILE A 37 6.97 -3.62 1.88
N VAL A 38 6.95 -3.18 3.14
CA VAL A 38 5.71 -2.77 3.83
C VAL A 38 5.06 -1.57 3.14
N GLY A 39 5.86 -0.59 2.71
CA GLY A 39 5.38 0.57 1.96
C GLY A 39 4.73 0.18 0.63
N PHE A 40 5.33 -0.77 -0.09
CA PHE A 40 4.78 -1.31 -1.33
C PHE A 40 3.43 -2.01 -1.08
N ALA A 41 3.37 -2.93 -0.11
CA ALA A 41 2.13 -3.63 0.23
C ALA A 41 1.00 -2.66 0.63
N ARG A 42 1.30 -1.64 1.45
CA ARG A 42 0.33 -0.59 1.83
C ARG A 42 -0.20 0.18 0.61
N THR A 43 0.67 0.49 -0.33
CA THR A 43 0.29 1.19 -1.56
C THR A 43 -0.67 0.35 -2.38
N THR A 44 -0.40 -0.95 -2.53
CA THR A 44 -1.30 -1.89 -3.23
C THR A 44 -2.64 -2.03 -2.52
N ILE A 45 -2.65 -2.21 -1.19
CA ILE A 45 -3.89 -2.26 -0.40
C ILE A 45 -4.72 -0.99 -0.62
N TYR A 46 -4.08 0.18 -0.63
CA TYR A 46 -4.75 1.43 -0.88
C TYR A 46 -5.33 1.51 -2.31
N MET A 47 -4.54 1.14 -3.32
CA MET A 47 -4.97 1.16 -4.72
C MET A 47 -6.16 0.25 -5.00
N TYR A 48 -6.26 -0.89 -4.32
CA TYR A 48 -7.32 -1.88 -4.57
C TYR A 48 -8.45 -1.86 -3.53
N LYS A 49 -8.47 -0.87 -2.62
CA LYS A 49 -9.40 -0.84 -1.49
C LYS A 49 -10.88 -0.78 -1.92
N GLU A 50 -11.19 0.13 -2.84
CA GLU A 50 -12.57 0.42 -3.27
C GLU A 50 -12.82 -0.01 -4.71
N THR A 51 -11.79 0.04 -5.55
CA THR A 51 -11.85 -0.26 -6.98
C THR A 51 -10.47 -0.64 -7.50
N ASP A 52 -10.36 -1.02 -8.77
CA ASP A 52 -9.07 -1.20 -9.44
C ASP A 52 -8.47 0.18 -9.78
N ALA A 53 -7.97 0.90 -8.77
CA ALA A 53 -7.41 2.24 -8.96
C ALA A 53 -6.03 2.21 -9.66
N PHE A 54 -5.41 1.04 -9.79
CA PHE A 54 -4.19 0.91 -10.59
C PHE A 54 -4.51 1.03 -12.08
N THR A 55 -5.49 0.27 -12.56
CA THR A 55 -5.96 0.36 -13.96
C THR A 55 -6.76 1.65 -14.19
N PHE A 56 -7.65 2.00 -13.26
CA PHE A 56 -8.48 3.21 -13.29
C PHE A 56 -7.86 4.35 -12.46
N SER A 57 -6.64 4.74 -12.81
CA SER A 57 -5.81 5.71 -12.06
C SER A 57 -6.42 7.09 -11.86
N HIS A 58 -7.41 7.47 -12.68
CA HIS A 58 -8.16 8.71 -12.49
C HIS A 58 -8.83 8.81 -11.10
N THR A 59 -9.13 7.66 -10.48
CA THR A 59 -9.75 7.58 -9.13
C THR A 59 -8.81 8.00 -8.00
N ILE A 60 -7.48 7.94 -8.20
CA ILE A 60 -6.46 8.31 -7.19
C ILE A 60 -5.56 9.47 -7.65
N LYS A 61 -5.85 10.08 -8.80
CA LYS A 61 -5.04 11.14 -9.41
C LYS A 61 -4.78 12.31 -8.47
N ASP A 62 -5.81 12.76 -7.74
CA ASP A 62 -5.69 13.90 -6.82
C ASP A 62 -4.79 13.58 -5.62
N MET A 63 -4.79 12.32 -5.16
CA MET A 63 -3.88 11.87 -4.11
C MET A 63 -2.43 11.85 -4.61
N ILE A 64 -2.20 11.34 -5.83
CA ILE A 64 -0.87 11.35 -6.45
C ILE A 64 -0.37 12.79 -6.62
N ALA A 65 -1.24 13.71 -7.05
CA ALA A 65 -0.89 15.12 -7.18
C ALA A 65 -0.47 15.72 -5.83
N LYS A 66 -1.24 15.50 -4.76
CA LYS A 66 -0.91 15.98 -3.41
C LYS A 66 0.43 15.45 -2.87
N LEU A 67 0.75 14.19 -3.16
CA LEU A 67 1.97 13.56 -2.65
C LEU A 67 3.23 14.00 -3.41
N PHE A 68 3.15 14.13 -4.74
CA PHE A 68 4.34 14.28 -5.58
C PHE A 68 4.42 15.59 -6.36
N VAL A 69 3.27 16.20 -6.67
CA VAL A 69 3.20 17.42 -7.51
C VAL A 69 3.10 18.65 -6.62
N ASP A 70 2.14 18.69 -5.71
CA ASP A 70 1.88 19.87 -4.88
C ASP A 70 3.00 20.11 -3.87
N GLN A 71 3.60 19.05 -3.33
CA GLN A 71 4.80 19.16 -2.49
C GLN A 71 5.93 19.87 -3.23
N TYR A 72 6.16 19.52 -4.50
CA TYR A 72 7.22 20.13 -5.30
C TYR A 72 7.04 21.65 -5.48
N TYR A 73 5.80 22.11 -5.68
CA TYR A 73 5.51 23.54 -5.81
C TYR A 73 5.64 24.31 -4.49
N ASN A 74 5.33 23.68 -3.35
CA ASN A 74 5.47 24.30 -2.03
C ASN A 74 6.93 24.50 -1.59
N TYR A 75 7.89 23.76 -2.16
CA TYR A 75 9.33 23.95 -1.87
C TYR A 75 10.03 24.97 -2.79
N ARG A 76 9.31 25.56 -3.76
CA ARG A 76 9.88 26.50 -4.76
C ARG A 76 9.50 27.98 -4.54
N HIS A 77 8.76 28.27 -3.49
CA HIS A 77 8.41 29.63 -3.03
C HIS A 77 8.84 29.81 -1.58
#